data_AF-A0A5P0V0N5-F1
#
_entry.id   AF-A0A5P0V0N5-F1
#
_cell.length_a   1.000
_cell.length_b   1.000
_cell.length_c   1.000
_cell.angle_alpha   90.00
_cell.angle_beta   90.00
_cell.angle_gamma   90.00
#
_symmetry.space_group_name_H-M   'P 1'
#
loop_
_entity.id
_entity.type
_entity.pdbx_description
1 polymer ?
#
loop_
_entity_poly.entity_id
_entity_poly.type
_entity_poly.pdbx_seq_one_letter_code
_entity_poly.pdbx_strand_id
1 'polypeptide(L)'
;MIEFAFSERPIERRVELSPTFIRLAILIILDKYPNRNFSISQIQVYLWGLLSLYNMQKLYMLKKKGTIDVIPIYEVPELDAIIGELYINHVVKVNGAKFQITSEGQQLMCHLKNEDLVKELKKSISPIGYLGETVLNNIKLSLSYAEFL
;
A
#
# COMPACT_ATOMS: atom_id res chain seq x y z
N MET A 1 -14.63 25.68 -17.31
CA MET A 1 -13.45 24.81 -17.56
C MET A 1 -12.45 25.20 -16.49
N ILE A 2 -12.22 24.37 -15.48
CA ILE A 2 -11.30 24.70 -14.38
C ILE A 2 -9.97 24.03 -14.73
N GLU A 3 -9.04 24.82 -15.21
CA GLU A 3 -7.65 24.42 -15.42
C GLU A 3 -6.97 24.27 -14.05
N PHE A 4 -6.61 23.04 -13.69
CA PHE A 4 -5.69 22.81 -12.59
C PHE A 4 -4.29 23.18 -13.08
N ALA A 5 -3.86 24.40 -12.77
CA ALA A 5 -2.46 24.79 -12.85
C ALA A 5 -1.68 23.90 -11.87
N PHE A 6 -0.96 22.92 -12.40
CA PHE A 6 -0.02 22.10 -11.64
C PHE A 6 1.10 23.02 -11.16
N SER A 7 1.05 23.46 -9.90
CA SER A 7 2.19 24.18 -9.33
C SER A 7 3.37 23.22 -9.28
N GLU A 8 4.48 23.62 -9.90
CA GLU A 8 5.82 23.02 -9.86
C GLU A 8 6.43 23.08 -8.45
N ARG A 9 5.68 22.67 -7.42
CA ARG A 9 6.23 22.51 -6.08
C ARG A 9 6.98 21.17 -6.05
N PRO A 10 8.25 21.16 -5.62
CA PRO A 10 9.01 19.92 -5.50
C PRO A 10 8.23 18.96 -4.61
N ILE A 11 8.09 17.72 -5.07
CA ILE A 11 7.52 16.62 -4.30
C ILE A 11 8.31 16.57 -2.99
N GLU A 12 7.65 16.81 -1.85
CA GLU A 12 8.24 16.65 -0.54
C GLU A 12 8.81 15.22 -0.43
N ARG A 13 10.14 15.08 -0.51
CA ARG A 13 10.84 13.84 -0.22
C ARG A 13 11.09 13.74 1.28
N ARG A 14 10.98 12.50 1.79
CA ARG A 14 11.47 11.92 3.06
C ARG A 14 10.44 11.75 4.18
N VAL A 15 9.47 10.86 3.96
CA VAL A 15 9.09 9.93 5.02
C VAL A 15 9.41 8.53 4.50
N GLU A 16 10.62 8.04 4.80
CA GLU A 16 10.90 6.61 4.63
C GLU A 16 10.03 5.86 5.63
N LEU A 17 9.23 4.92 5.13
CA LEU A 17 8.43 4.08 6.01
C LEU A 17 9.41 3.19 6.78
N SER A 18 9.43 3.30 8.10
CA SER A 18 10.27 2.42 8.90
C SER A 18 9.86 0.96 8.69
N PRO A 19 10.78 -0.02 8.80
CA PRO A 19 10.43 -1.43 8.66
C PRO A 19 9.29 -1.86 9.59
N THR A 20 9.21 -1.31 10.80
CA THR A 20 8.12 -1.57 11.75
C THR A 20 6.78 -1.04 11.23
N PHE A 21 6.78 0.17 10.66
CA PHE A 21 5.59 0.72 10.03
C PHE A 21 5.16 -0.10 8.81
N ILE A 22 6.10 -0.53 7.97
CA ILE A 22 5.82 -1.37 6.79
C ILE A 22 5.17 -2.68 7.23
N ARG A 23 5.70 -3.37 8.25
CA ARG A 23 5.07 -4.57 8.84
C ARG A 23 3.62 -4.29 9.21
N LEU A 24 3.38 -3.24 10.01
CA LEU A 24 2.03 -2.90 10.47
C LEU A 24 1.10 -2.56 9.30
N ALA A 25 1.59 -1.81 8.30
CA ALA A 25 0.83 -1.45 7.11
C ALA A 25 0.44 -2.70 6.31
N ILE A 26 1.36 -3.64 6.08
CA ILE A 26 1.09 -4.92 5.41
C ILE A 26 0.00 -5.68 6.15
N LEU A 27 0.12 -5.81 7.49
CA LEU A 27 -0.89 -6.51 8.29
C LEU A 27 -2.26 -5.86 8.18
N ILE A 28 -2.34 -4.53 8.24
CA ILE A 28 -3.60 -3.80 8.08
C ILE A 28 -4.20 -3.99 6.68
N ILE A 29 -3.38 -3.97 5.62
CA ILE A 29 -3.84 -4.17 4.23
C ILE A 29 -4.45 -5.56 4.08
N LEU A 30 -3.75 -6.60 4.54
CA LEU A 30 -4.19 -7.99 4.42
C LEU A 30 -5.38 -8.29 5.34
N ASP A 31 -5.38 -7.80 6.58
CA ASP A 31 -6.46 -7.95 7.58
C ASP A 31 -7.77 -7.34 7.10
N LYS A 32 -7.70 -6.20 6.38
CA LYS A 32 -8.87 -5.56 5.82
C LYS A 32 -9.58 -6.43 4.76
N TYR A 33 -8.84 -7.31 4.10
CA TYR A 33 -9.35 -8.18 3.03
C TYR A 33 -8.88 -9.63 3.24
N PRO A 34 -9.31 -10.29 4.32
CA PRO A 34 -8.66 -11.50 4.78
C PRO A 34 -8.87 -12.69 3.84
N ASN A 35 -9.89 -12.65 2.98
CA ASN A 35 -10.19 -13.67 1.98
C ASN A 35 -9.57 -13.38 0.60
N ARG A 36 -8.73 -12.35 0.48
CA ARG A 36 -8.09 -11.94 -0.78
C ARG A 36 -6.60 -12.24 -0.72
N ASN A 37 -6.07 -12.60 -1.89
CA ASN A 37 -4.63 -12.71 -2.11
C ASN A 37 -4.09 -11.39 -2.66
N PHE A 38 -2.90 -11.00 -2.21
CA PHE A 38 -2.20 -9.79 -2.63
C PHE A 38 -0.86 -10.14 -3.26
N SER A 39 -0.54 -9.56 -4.41
CA SER A 39 0.81 -9.58 -4.98
C SER A 39 1.70 -8.50 -4.34
N ILE A 40 3.02 -8.63 -4.52
CA ILE A 40 3.99 -7.61 -4.10
C ILE A 40 3.61 -6.23 -4.68
N SER A 41 3.25 -6.16 -5.96
CA SER A 41 2.89 -4.90 -6.61
C SER A 41 1.66 -4.23 -5.98
N GLN A 42 0.65 -5.01 -5.58
CA GLN A 42 -0.50 -4.48 -4.84
C GLN A 42 -0.04 -3.85 -3.51
N ILE A 43 0.79 -4.57 -2.75
CA ILE A 43 1.31 -4.09 -1.46
C ILE A 43 2.14 -2.81 -1.66
N GLN A 44 3.04 -2.77 -2.65
CA GLN A 44 3.85 -1.60 -2.98
C GLN A 44 3.00 -0.37 -3.30
N VAL A 45 1.91 -0.52 -4.05
CA VAL A 45 1.01 0.61 -4.35
C VAL A 45 0.32 1.15 -3.10
N TYR A 46 -0.11 0.28 -2.17
CA TYR A 46 -0.63 0.75 -0.88
C TYR A 46 0.44 1.48 -0.06
N LEU A 47 1.65 0.93 0.01
CA LEU A 47 2.77 1.56 0.73
C LEU A 47 3.15 2.92 0.12
N TRP A 48 3.17 3.01 -1.21
CA TRP A 48 3.38 4.28 -1.92
C TRP A 48 2.32 5.32 -1.56
N GLY A 49 1.05 4.89 -1.48
CA GLY A 49 -0.04 5.71 -0.97
C GLY A 49 0.31 6.31 0.39
N LEU A 50 0.74 5.48 1.33
CA LEU A 50 1.02 5.88 2.72
C LEU A 50 2.21 6.84 2.88
N LEU A 51 3.05 7.04 1.86
CA LEU A 51 4.17 7.99 1.91
C LEU A 51 3.74 9.45 2.04
N SER A 52 2.56 9.81 1.51
CA SER A 52 2.06 11.18 1.58
C SER A 52 0.54 11.25 1.42
N LEU A 53 -0.06 12.29 1.98
CA LEU A 53 -1.48 12.58 1.78
C LEU A 53 -1.81 12.75 0.29
N TYR A 54 -0.89 13.31 -0.49
CA TYR A 54 -1.05 13.50 -1.94
C TYR A 54 -1.14 12.15 -2.68
N ASN A 55 -0.28 11.18 -2.38
CA ASN A 55 -0.33 9.84 -2.97
C ASN A 55 -1.62 9.10 -2.57
N MET A 56 -2.01 9.20 -1.28
CA MET A 56 -3.30 8.66 -0.81
C MET A 56 -4.48 9.24 -1.61
N GLN A 57 -4.49 10.55 -1.86
CA GLN A 57 -5.55 11.20 -2.64
C GLN A 57 -5.58 10.69 -4.08
N LYS A 58 -4.42 10.48 -4.72
CA LYS A 58 -4.35 9.85 -6.04
C LYS A 58 -5.01 8.47 -6.01
N LEU A 59 -4.65 7.60 -5.08
CA LEU A 59 -5.27 6.26 -4.95
C LEU A 59 -6.79 6.32 -4.71
N TYR A 60 -7.28 7.30 -3.96
CA TYR A 60 -8.73 7.48 -3.80
C TYR A 60 -9.41 7.85 -5.12
N MET A 61 -8.75 8.67 -5.95
CA MET A 61 -9.27 9.04 -7.27
C MET A 61 -9.29 7.85 -8.23
N LEU A 62 -8.30 6.93 -8.16
CA LEU A 62 -8.31 5.69 -8.95
C LEU A 62 -9.61 4.93 -8.76
N LYS A 63 -10.02 4.72 -7.50
CA LYS A 63 -11.26 4.00 -7.19
C LYS A 63 -12.49 4.72 -7.75
N LYS A 64 -12.52 6.05 -7.70
CA LYS A 64 -13.67 6.85 -8.14
C LYS A 64 -13.78 6.97 -9.66
N LYS A 65 -12.64 7.07 -10.35
CA LYS A 65 -12.59 7.40 -11.79
C LYS A 65 -12.14 6.23 -12.66
N GLY A 66 -11.70 5.12 -12.07
CA GLY A 66 -11.19 3.95 -12.78
C GLY A 66 -9.86 4.17 -13.51
N THR A 67 -9.28 5.36 -13.41
CA THR A 67 -8.11 5.81 -14.19
C THR A 67 -7.15 6.61 -13.32
N ILE A 68 -5.87 6.29 -13.42
CA ILE A 68 -4.73 7.11 -13.00
C ILE A 68 -3.73 7.05 -14.15
N ASP A 69 -3.12 8.19 -14.48
CA ASP A 69 -2.16 8.28 -15.59
C ASP A 69 -0.86 7.50 -15.29
N VAL A 70 -0.27 7.68 -14.10
CA VAL A 70 0.97 7.01 -13.67
C VAL A 70 1.00 6.88 -12.14
N ILE A 71 1.43 5.72 -11.63
CA ILE A 71 1.94 5.56 -10.26
C ILE A 71 3.44 5.23 -10.42
N PRO A 72 4.35 6.01 -9.81
CA PRO A 72 5.77 5.70 -9.89
C PRO A 72 6.04 4.35 -9.24
N ILE A 73 7.01 3.61 -9.78
CA ILE A 73 7.45 2.38 -9.12
C ILE A 73 8.08 2.80 -7.78
N TYR A 74 7.43 2.39 -6.69
CA TYR A 74 7.97 2.54 -5.35
C TYR A 74 8.59 1.22 -4.95
N GLU A 75 9.88 1.08 -5.26
CA GLU A 75 10.67 -0.03 -4.74
C GLU A 75 10.86 0.16 -3.25
N VAL A 76 10.48 -0.85 -2.48
CA VAL A 76 10.73 -0.96 -1.05
C VAL A 76 11.75 -2.08 -0.90
N PRO A 77 13.05 -1.77 -0.79
CA PRO A 77 14.12 -2.77 -0.82
C PRO A 77 13.93 -3.87 0.24
N GLU A 78 13.37 -3.52 1.40
CA GLU A 78 13.18 -4.43 2.52
C GLU A 78 11.88 -5.23 2.45
N LEU A 79 11.02 -5.00 1.44
CA LEU A 79 9.69 -5.60 1.40
C LEU A 79 9.72 -7.12 1.35
N ASP A 80 10.61 -7.69 0.52
CA ASP A 80 10.74 -9.15 0.39
C ASP A 80 11.22 -9.78 1.71
N ALA A 81 12.16 -9.12 2.40
CA ALA A 81 12.66 -9.57 3.69
C ALA A 81 11.55 -9.50 4.76
N ILE A 82 10.78 -8.40 4.79
CA ILE A 82 9.66 -8.22 5.72
C ILE A 82 8.56 -9.26 5.47
N ILE A 83 8.19 -9.50 4.21
CA ILE A 83 7.21 -10.52 3.86
C ILE A 83 7.70 -11.92 4.23
N GLY A 84 8.99 -12.21 4.00
CA GLY A 84 9.63 -13.44 4.43
C GLY A 84 9.57 -13.64 5.94
N GLU A 85 9.84 -12.60 6.73
CA GLU A 85 9.72 -12.63 8.19
C GLU A 85 8.28 -12.89 8.63
N LEU A 86 7.30 -12.19 8.05
CA LEU A 86 5.88 -12.39 8.36
C LEU A 86 5.41 -13.81 8.01
N TYR A 87 5.96 -14.39 6.95
CA TYR A 87 5.71 -15.77 6.56
C TYR A 87 6.31 -16.78 7.55
N ILE A 88 7.58 -16.61 7.93
CA ILE A 88 8.27 -17.47 8.90
C ILE A 88 7.55 -17.45 10.26
N ASN A 89 7.04 -16.30 10.67
CA ASN A 89 6.28 -16.14 11.91
C ASN A 89 4.81 -16.56 11.80
N HIS A 90 4.40 -17.20 10.70
CA HIS A 90 3.04 -17.69 10.45
C HIS A 90 1.96 -16.60 10.48
N VAL A 91 2.33 -15.34 10.32
CA VAL A 91 1.39 -14.19 10.30
C VAL A 91 0.75 -14.03 8.92
N VAL A 92 1.51 -14.41 7.88
CA VAL A 92 1.09 -14.40 6.47
C VAL A 92 1.34 -15.79 5.88
N LYS A 93 0.47 -16.22 4.98
CA LYS A 93 0.67 -17.42 4.16
C LYS A 93 0.82 -17.06 2.69
N VAL A 94 1.54 -17.93 1.99
CA VAL A 94 1.82 -17.79 0.56
C VAL A 94 0.90 -18.70 -0.25
N ASN A 95 0.32 -18.17 -1.32
CA ASN A 95 -0.49 -18.90 -2.29
C ASN A 95 0.01 -18.54 -3.71
N GLY A 96 0.91 -19.37 -4.25
CA GLY A 96 1.68 -19.01 -5.43
C GLY A 96 2.59 -17.81 -5.16
N ALA A 97 2.56 -16.79 -6.02
CA ALA A 97 3.31 -15.54 -5.84
C ALA A 97 2.52 -14.47 -5.05
N LYS A 98 1.53 -14.88 -4.25
CA LYS A 98 0.62 -13.97 -3.55
C LYS A 98 0.54 -14.29 -2.06
N PHE A 99 0.10 -13.30 -1.30
CA PHE A 99 0.10 -13.29 0.16
C PHE A 99 -1.31 -13.10 0.70
N GLN A 100 -1.61 -13.79 1.79
CA GLN A 100 -2.86 -13.69 2.52
C GLN A 100 -2.57 -13.73 4.02
N ILE A 101 -3.31 -12.96 4.82
CA ILE A 101 -3.18 -13.05 6.28
C ILE A 101 -3.66 -14.43 6.78
N THR A 102 -3.00 -14.95 7.80
CA THR A 102 -3.42 -16.18 8.50
C THR A 102 -4.39 -15.88 9.63
N SER A 103 -4.97 -16.92 10.23
CA SER A 103 -5.73 -16.80 11.48
C SER A 103 -4.93 -16.14 12.60
N GLU A 104 -3.65 -16.50 12.72
CA GLU A 104 -2.71 -16.00 13.72
C GLU A 104 -2.45 -14.51 13.50
N GLY A 105 -2.26 -14.09 12.24
CA GLY A 105 -2.13 -12.67 11.91
C GLY A 105 -3.39 -11.87 12.19
N GLN A 106 -4.58 -12.44 11.95
CA GLN A 106 -5.84 -11.80 12.31
C GLN A 106 -6.03 -11.68 13.83
N GLN A 107 -5.59 -12.68 14.60
CA GLN A 107 -5.60 -12.61 16.07
C GLN A 107 -4.68 -11.50 16.57
N LEU A 108 -3.47 -11.38 16.00
CA LEU A 108 -2.57 -10.27 16.30
C LEU A 108 -3.24 -8.91 16.01
N MET A 109 -3.89 -8.78 14.86
CA MET A 109 -4.62 -7.55 14.50
C MET A 109 -5.82 -7.26 15.40
N CYS A 110 -6.48 -8.30 15.93
CA CYS A 110 -7.52 -8.15 16.95
C CYS A 110 -6.97 -7.54 18.25
N HIS A 111 -5.75 -7.90 18.67
CA HIS A 111 -5.12 -7.32 19.85
C HIS A 111 -4.74 -5.85 19.63
N LEU A 112 -4.28 -5.51 18.43
CA LEU A 112 -3.82 -4.15 18.10
C LEU A 112 -4.96 -3.20 17.67
N LYS A 113 -6.21 -3.67 17.57
CA LYS A 113 -7.33 -2.92 16.97
C LYS A 113 -7.63 -1.57 17.63
N ASN A 114 -7.27 -1.43 18.91
CA ASN A 114 -7.56 -0.24 19.71
C ASN A 114 -6.38 0.74 19.77
N GLU A 115 -5.24 0.40 19.19
CA GLU A 115 -4.09 1.31 19.08
C GLU A 115 -4.43 2.46 18.13
N ASP A 116 -4.10 3.69 18.53
CA ASP A 116 -4.50 4.88 17.76
C ASP A 116 -3.87 4.89 16.36
N LEU A 117 -2.60 4.49 16.24
CA LEU A 117 -1.93 4.32 14.95
C LEU A 117 -2.66 3.31 14.04
N VAL A 118 -3.18 2.22 14.61
CA VAL A 118 -3.93 1.20 13.85
C VAL A 118 -5.27 1.75 13.38
N LYS A 119 -5.98 2.49 14.24
CA LYS A 119 -7.23 3.16 13.86
C LYS A 119 -7.00 4.16 12.73
N GLU A 120 -5.96 4.97 12.83
CA GLU A 120 -5.61 5.97 11.82
C GLU A 120 -5.24 5.33 10.49
N LEU A 121 -4.38 4.30 10.50
CA LEU A 121 -4.01 3.59 9.28
C LEU A 121 -5.20 2.87 8.64
N LYS A 122 -6.07 2.23 9.44
CA LYS A 122 -7.31 1.64 8.94
C LYS A 122 -8.21 2.69 8.28
N LYS A 123 -8.36 3.88 8.90
CA LYS A 123 -9.11 5.01 8.33
C LYS A 123 -8.50 5.50 7.02
N SER A 124 -7.17 5.60 6.93
CA SER A 124 -6.47 6.04 5.72
C SER A 124 -6.60 5.02 4.58
N ILE A 125 -6.44 3.73 4.86
CA ILE A 125 -6.51 2.70 3.80
C ILE A 125 -7.97 2.40 3.41
N SER A 126 -8.95 2.70 4.28
CA SER A 126 -10.37 2.40 4.06
C SER A 126 -10.90 2.85 2.69
N PRO A 127 -10.72 4.12 2.28
CA PRO A 127 -11.33 4.65 1.07
C PRO A 127 -10.73 4.09 -0.22
N ILE A 128 -9.47 3.61 -0.22
CA ILE A 128 -8.80 3.03 -1.40
C ILE A 128 -9.59 1.84 -1.97
N GLY A 129 -10.26 1.06 -1.13
CA GLY A 129 -10.87 -0.20 -1.56
C GLY A 129 -9.82 -1.30 -1.84
N TYR A 130 -10.26 -2.41 -2.42
CA TYR A 130 -9.38 -3.49 -2.89
C TYR A 130 -8.90 -3.15 -4.31
N LEU A 131 -7.59 -3.01 -4.49
CA LEU A 131 -6.98 -2.73 -5.78
C LEU A 131 -6.79 -4.05 -6.55
N GLY A 132 -7.70 -4.38 -7.48
CA GLY A 132 -7.56 -5.57 -8.32
C GLY A 132 -6.34 -5.50 -9.25
N GLU A 133 -5.73 -6.63 -9.59
CA GLU A 133 -4.54 -6.67 -10.46
C GLU A 133 -4.78 -6.10 -11.85
N THR A 134 -6.00 -6.24 -12.39
CA THR A 134 -6.37 -5.63 -13.67
C THR A 134 -6.28 -4.10 -13.64
N VAL A 135 -6.50 -3.49 -12.48
CA VAL A 135 -6.33 -2.05 -12.28
C VAL A 135 -4.85 -1.70 -12.28
N LEU A 136 -3.99 -2.53 -11.68
CA LEU A 136 -2.54 -2.32 -11.70
C LEU A 136 -1.94 -2.49 -13.10
N ASN A 137 -2.45 -3.43 -13.90
CA ASN A 137 -2.00 -3.64 -15.28
C ASN A 137 -2.31 -2.44 -16.19
N ASN A 138 -3.31 -1.63 -15.84
CA ASN A 138 -3.67 -0.41 -16.56
C ASN A 138 -2.88 0.82 -16.09
N ILE A 139 -2.13 0.69 -14.99
CA ILE A 139 -1.24 1.73 -14.52
C ILE A 139 0.10 1.51 -15.21
N LYS A 140 0.56 2.48 -16.00
CA LYS A 140 1.95 2.47 -16.46
C LYS A 140 2.83 2.60 -15.21
N LEU A 141 3.41 1.47 -14.78
CA LEU A 141 4.55 1.42 -13.87
C LEU A 141 5.78 1.89 -14.66
N SER A 142 5.76 3.13 -15.08
CA SER A 142 6.86 3.76 -15.79
C SER A 142 7.30 4.93 -14.95
N LEU A 143 8.62 5.13 -14.88
CA LEU A 143 9.36 6.14 -14.13
C LEU A 143 9.84 5.62 -12.77
N SER A 144 11.16 5.37 -12.71
CA SER A 144 11.87 5.25 -11.45
C SER A 144 11.74 6.58 -10.70
N TYR A 145 11.63 6.54 -9.37
CA TYR A 145 11.50 7.74 -8.54
C TYR A 145 12.68 8.74 -8.68
N ALA A 146 13.74 8.36 -9.40
CA ALA A 146 14.86 9.23 -9.76
C ALA A 146 14.49 10.29 -10.81
N GLU A 147 13.46 10.07 -11.64
CA GLU A 147 13.10 10.99 -12.75
C GLU A 147 12.18 12.15 -12.33
N PHE A 148 11.81 12.22 -11.05
CA PHE A 148 10.98 13.28 -10.46
C PHE A 148 11.74 14.19 -9.46
N LEU A 149 13.08 14.12 -9.45
CA LEU A 149 13.97 15.06 -8.78
C LEU A 149 14.59 16.02 -9.79
#